data_AF-A0A3C1V3L6-F1
#
_entry.id   AF-A0A3C1V3L6-F1
#
_cell.length_a   1.000
_cell.length_b   1.000
_cell.length_c   1.000
_cell.angle_alpha   90.00
_cell.angle_beta   90.00
_cell.angle_gamma   90.00
#
_symmetry.space_group_name_H-M   'P 1'
#
loop_
_entity.id
_entity.type
_entity.pdbx_description
1 polymer ?
#
loop_
_entity_poly.entity_id
_entity_poly.type
_entity_poly.pdbx_seq_one_letter_code
_entity_poly.pdbx_strand_id
1 'polypeptide(L)'
;MMSTSQPIVRRATAEEVWPLRHAVLRAGLPFDTAMFDGDLDDTTRHFGAFDGHDILCCLSLFQSTWNKSDAWQLRGMATVATHQRQG
;
A
#
# COMPACT_ATOMS: atom_id res chain seq x y z
N MET A 1 19.19 -14.58 -14.24
CA MET A 1 17.87 -15.22 -14.36
C MET A 1 16.93 -14.50 -13.42
N MET A 2 16.10 -13.57 -13.91
CA MET A 2 15.03 -13.04 -13.07
C MET A 2 14.05 -14.17 -12.83
N SER A 3 13.93 -14.61 -11.58
CA SER A 3 12.92 -15.60 -11.18
C SER A 3 11.56 -15.01 -11.52
N THR A 4 10.84 -15.60 -12.47
CA THR A 4 9.48 -15.23 -12.85
C THR A 4 8.48 -15.83 -11.87
N SER A 5 8.62 -15.51 -10.59
CA SER A 5 7.57 -15.77 -9.63
C SER A 5 6.53 -14.66 -9.81
N GLN A 6 5.28 -15.03 -10.12
CA GLN A 6 4.20 -14.04 -10.14
C GLN A 6 4.02 -13.47 -8.73
N PRO A 7 3.96 -12.14 -8.56
CA PRO A 7 3.69 -11.55 -7.25
C PRO A 7 2.34 -12.02 -6.71
N ILE A 8 2.29 -12.37 -5.43
CA ILE A 8 1.08 -12.79 -4.74
C ILE A 8 0.39 -11.56 -4.14
N VAL A 9 -0.87 -11.33 -4.52
CA VAL A 9 -1.70 -10.28 -3.91
C VAL A 9 -2.41 -10.83 -2.68
N ARG A 10 -2.27 -10.14 -1.55
CA ARG A 10 -2.96 -10.51 -0.30
C ARG A 10 -3.27 -9.30 0.58
N ARG A 11 -4.05 -9.55 1.64
CA ARG A 11 -4.18 -8.64 2.78
C ARG A 11 -2.79 -8.36 3.37
N ALA A 12 -2.58 -7.10 3.74
CA ALA A 12 -1.39 -6.64 4.45
C ALA A 12 -1.81 -5.96 5.76
N THR A 13 -0.86 -5.89 6.67
CA THR A 13 -0.88 -5.03 7.86
C THR A 13 -0.48 -3.60 7.48
N ALA A 14 -0.72 -2.64 8.36
CA ALA A 14 -0.26 -1.27 8.17
C ALA A 14 1.29 -1.21 8.15
N GLU A 15 1.91 -1.97 9.05
CA GLU A 15 3.35 -2.13 9.21
C GLU A 15 4.02 -2.67 7.95
N GLU A 16 3.37 -3.57 7.21
CA GLU A 16 3.87 -4.10 5.94
C GLU A 16 3.85 -3.05 4.81
N VAL A 17 2.94 -2.08 4.84
CA VAL A 17 2.82 -1.07 3.78
C VAL A 17 3.59 0.22 4.06
N TRP A 18 3.87 0.55 5.33
CA TRP A 18 4.59 1.79 5.68
C TRP A 18 5.97 1.92 5.03
N PRO A 19 6.83 0.88 4.97
CA PRO A 19 8.14 0.99 4.32
C PRO A 19 8.03 1.38 2.85
N LEU A 20 7.11 0.78 2.11
CA LEU A 20 6.92 1.08 0.68
C LEU A 20 6.36 2.49 0.47
N ARG A 21 5.36 2.88 1.28
CA ARG A 21 4.83 4.25 1.25
C ARG A 21 5.90 5.28 1.58
N HIS A 22 6.76 4.99 2.56
CA HIS A 22 7.86 5.87 2.92
C HIS A 22 8.83 6.04 1.76
N ALA A 23 9.29 4.91 1.21
CA ALA A 23 10.26 4.90 0.11
C ALA A 23 9.74 5.59 -1.16
N VAL A 24 8.45 5.48 -1.47
CA VAL A 24 7.88 5.97 -2.75
C VAL A 24 7.14 7.30 -2.61
N LEU A 25 6.31 7.48 -1.58
CA LEU A 25 5.42 8.64 -1.44
C LEU A 25 5.97 9.71 -0.49
N ARG A 26 6.93 9.36 0.37
CA ARG A 26 7.48 10.23 1.42
C ARG A 26 9.01 10.25 1.43
N ALA A 27 9.64 10.03 0.28
CA ALA A 27 11.09 10.07 0.16
C ALA A 27 11.64 11.42 0.67
N GLY A 28 12.61 11.37 1.59
CA GLY A 28 13.20 12.56 2.21
C GLY A 28 12.41 13.15 3.38
N LEU A 29 11.28 12.58 3.77
CA LEU A 29 10.51 12.96 4.96
C LEU A 29 10.72 11.95 6.11
N PRO A 30 10.40 12.31 7.36
CA PRO A 30 10.40 11.36 8.48
C PRO A 30 9.49 10.15 8.23
N PHE A 31 9.84 8.99 8.81
CA PHE A 31 9.14 7.72 8.56
C PHE A 31 7.67 7.75 8.99
N ASP A 32 7.36 8.41 10.10
CA ASP A 32 5.99 8.57 10.61
C ASP A 32 5.03 9.23 9.60
N THR A 33 5.52 10.01 8.64
CA THR A 33 4.69 10.60 7.58
C THR A 33 4.11 9.58 6.60
N ALA A 34 4.60 8.34 6.61
CA ALA A 34 4.05 7.20 5.88
C ALA A 34 2.93 6.47 6.65
N MET A 35 2.83 6.72 7.96
CA MET A 35 1.78 6.24 8.85
C MET A 35 0.59 7.20 8.73
N PHE A 36 -0.43 6.82 7.97
CA PHE A 36 -1.57 7.67 7.74
C PHE A 36 -2.57 7.53 8.89
N ASP A 37 -3.21 8.64 9.25
CA ASP A 37 -4.33 8.60 10.18
C ASP A 37 -5.43 7.65 9.66
N GLY A 38 -5.90 6.78 10.57
CA GLY A 38 -6.81 5.66 10.33
C GLY A 38 -6.19 4.36 9.80
N ASP A 39 -4.86 4.27 9.62
CA ASP A 39 -4.23 3.02 9.14
C ASP A 39 -4.49 1.84 10.09
N LEU A 40 -4.54 2.09 11.39
CA LEU A 40 -4.75 1.06 12.41
C LEU A 40 -6.24 0.83 12.74
N ASP A 41 -7.16 1.48 12.03
CA ASP A 41 -8.59 1.25 12.24
C ASP A 41 -8.98 -0.15 11.76
N ASP A 42 -9.80 -0.86 12.54
CA ASP A 42 -10.28 -2.21 12.20
C ASP A 42 -11.04 -2.28 10.85
N THR A 43 -11.56 -1.14 10.40
CA THR A 43 -12.29 -1.01 9.13
C THR A 43 -11.36 -0.77 7.95
N THR A 44 -10.12 -0.34 8.19
CA THR A 44 -9.14 -0.04 7.15
C THR A 44 -8.59 -1.32 6.54
N ARG A 45 -8.43 -1.27 5.23
CA ARG A 45 -8.04 -2.43 4.44
C ARG A 45 -6.79 -2.16 3.62
N HIS A 46 -5.66 -2.70 4.06
CA HIS A 46 -4.43 -2.72 3.27
C HIS A 46 -4.30 -3.97 2.40
N PHE A 47 -3.68 -3.78 1.23
CA PHE A 47 -3.34 -4.84 0.30
C PHE A 47 -1.93 -4.60 -0.21
N GLY A 48 -1.22 -5.69 -0.46
CA GLY A 48 0.09 -5.66 -1.11
C GLY A 48 0.24 -6.75 -2.15
N ALA A 49 1.10 -6.50 -3.14
CA ALA A 49 1.64 -7.50 -4.04
C ALA A 49 3.05 -7.86 -3.57
N PHE A 50 3.32 -9.14 -3.35
CA PHE A 50 4.55 -9.62 -2.71
C PHE A 50 5.30 -10.62 -3.60
N ASP A 51 6.63 -10.48 -3.65
CA ASP A 51 7.54 -11.54 -4.10
C ASP A 51 8.31 -12.06 -2.88
N GLY A 52 7.92 -13.23 -2.39
CA GLY A 52 8.37 -13.72 -1.09
C GLY A 52 7.94 -12.80 0.06
N HIS A 53 8.92 -12.21 0.75
CA HIS A 53 8.70 -11.25 1.83
C HIS A 53 8.72 -9.79 1.36
N ASP A 54 9.14 -9.53 0.12
CA ASP A 54 9.30 -8.18 -0.39
C ASP A 54 7.97 -7.66 -0.94
N ILE A 55 7.58 -6.48 -0.46
CA ILE A 55 6.40 -5.78 -0.97
C ILE A 55 6.78 -4.96 -2.20
N LEU A 56 6.13 -5.24 -3.34
CA LEU A 56 6.36 -4.58 -4.61
C LEU A 56 5.36 -3.45 -4.87
N CYS A 57 4.10 -3.68 -4.49
CA CYS A 57 3.01 -2.72 -4.61
C CYS A 57 2.18 -2.71 -3.33
N CYS A 58 1.60 -1.56 -2.98
CA CYS A 58 0.59 -1.47 -1.94
C CYS A 58 -0.57 -0.56 -2.33
N LEU A 59 -1.72 -0.75 -1.70
CA LEU A 59 -2.80 0.23 -1.62
C LEU A 59 -3.56 0.06 -0.30
N SER A 60 -4.36 1.04 0.07
CA SER A 60 -5.22 0.95 1.25
C SER A 60 -6.58 1.57 1.02
N LEU A 61 -7.62 0.94 1.55
CA LEU A 61 -9.00 1.37 1.45
C LEU A 61 -9.51 1.76 2.83
N PHE A 62 -9.98 2.99 2.96
CA PHE A 62 -10.54 3.55 4.18
C PHE A 62 -12.05 3.71 3.98
N GLN A 63 -12.85 3.41 5.00
CA GLN A 63 -14.27 3.73 4.94
C GLN A 63 -14.43 5.26 4.82
N SER A 64 -15.35 5.68 3.97
CA SER A 64 -15.58 7.10 3.69
C SER A 64 -17.01 7.31 3.20
N THR A 65 -17.32 8.56 2.83
CA THR A 65 -18.57 8.90 2.17
C THR A 65 -18.29 9.67 0.89
N TRP A 66 -19.03 9.37 -0.18
CA TRP A 66 -18.97 10.09 -1.45
C TRP A 66 -20.40 10.32 -1.94
N ASN A 67 -20.72 11.55 -2.35
CA ASN A 67 -22.07 11.93 -2.77
C ASN A 67 -23.19 11.52 -1.77
N LYS A 68 -22.90 11.67 -0.47
CA LYS A 68 -23.81 11.33 0.65
C LYS A 68 -24.13 9.82 0.77
N SER A 69 -23.31 8.97 0.19
CA SER A 69 -23.42 7.51 0.28
C SER A 69 -22.13 6.90 0.82
N ASP A 70 -22.24 5.71 1.42
CA ASP A 70 -21.08 4.93 1.88
C ASP A 70 -20.14 4.64 0.70
N ALA A 71 -18.85 4.84 0.95
CA ALA A 71 -17.82 4.69 -0.06
C ALA A 71 -16.51 4.18 0.56
N TRP A 72 -15.55 3.88 -0.31
CA TRP A 72 -14.19 3.58 0.08
C TRP A 72 -13.25 4.61 -0.53
N GLN A 73 -12.40 5.21 0.28
CA GLN A 73 -11.33 6.08 -0.18
C GLN A 73 -10.07 5.23 -0.37
N LEU A 74 -9.54 5.23 -1.59
CA LEU A 74 -8.23 4.67 -1.87
C LEU A 74 -7.14 5.67 -1.47
N ARG A 75 -6.18 5.22 -0.66
CA ARG A 75 -5.02 6.00 -0.20
C ARG A 75 -3.75 5.15 -0.27
N GLY A 76 -2.60 5.81 -0.30
CA GLY A 76 -1.30 5.15 -0.12
C GLY A 76 -0.97 4.11 -1.19
N MET A 77 -1.41 4.34 -2.43
CA MET A 77 -1.02 3.49 -3.56
C MET A 77 0.42 3.80 -3.98
N ALA A 78 1.25 2.77 -3.99
CA ALA A 78 2.65 2.87 -4.37
C ALA A 78 3.14 1.57 -5.01
N THR A 79 4.06 1.69 -5.95
CA THR A 79 4.77 0.58 -6.59
C THR A 79 6.25 0.90 -6.62
N VAL A 80 7.11 -0.06 -6.24
CA VAL A 80 8.57 0.09 -6.30
C VAL A 80 9.00 0.48 -7.71
N ALA A 81 9.95 1.42 -7.83
CA ALA A 81 10.32 2.02 -9.12
C ALA A 81 10.72 0.98 -10.19
N THR A 82 11.35 -0.12 -9.78
CA THR A 82 11.79 -1.22 -10.65
C THR A 82 10.63 -2.08 -11.19
N HIS A 83 9.42 -1.97 -10.64
CA HIS A 83 8.26 -2.80 -11.00
C HIS A 83 7.06 -1.99 -11.51
N GLN A 84 7.26 -0.70 -11.83
CA GLN A 84 6.22 0.15 -12.43
C GLN A 84 6.03 -0.15 -13.93
N ARG A 85 4.88 0.26 -14.49
CA ARG A 85 4.51 0.12 -15.92
C ARG A 85 4.39 -1.33 -16.41
N GLN A 86 3.91 -2.24 -15.55
CA GLN A 86 3.75 -3.67 -15.87
C GLN A 86 2.29 -4.14 -15.86
N GLY A 87 1.33 -3.22 -15.77
CA GLY A 87 -0.09 -3.50 -15.52
C GLY A 87 -0.46 -3.17 -14.10
#